data_AF-A0A0N4YTL6-F1
#
_entry.id   AF-A0A0N4YTL6-F1
#
_cell.length_a   1.000
_cell.length_b   1.000
_cell.length_c   1.000
_cell.angle_alpha   90.00
_cell.angle_beta   90.00
_cell.angle_gamma   90.00
#
_symmetry.space_group_name_H-M   'P 1'
#
loop_
_entity.id
_entity.type
_entity.pdbx_description
1 polymer ?
#
loop_
_entity_poly.entity_id
_entity_poly.type
_entity_poly.pdbx_seq_one_letter_code
_entity_poly.pdbx_strand_id
1 'polypeptide(L)'
;MNDAKQVLESARVRLLCEKLDTVSFEKYQRHVPPREVSEIGFDETVLILTLTQLFDLKSSEFTTMYQCLNVEKNDFEDYLAYMGRVNEMCEKARMHGLDSDGI
;
A
#
# COMPACT_ATOMS: atom_id res chain seq x y z
N MET A 1 25.30 -25.31 8.59
CA MET A 1 24.49 -25.03 7.38
C MET A 1 23.26 -24.15 7.69
N ASN A 2 22.77 -24.12 8.93
CA ASN A 2 21.64 -23.28 9.33
C ASN A 2 22.01 -21.80 9.50
N ASP A 3 23.18 -21.50 10.07
CA ASP A 3 23.60 -20.12 10.40
C ASP A 3 23.78 -19.24 9.15
N ALA A 4 24.32 -19.81 8.06
CA ALA A 4 24.50 -19.08 6.80
C ALA A 4 23.17 -18.63 6.17
N LYS A 5 22.11 -19.45 6.30
CA LYS A 5 20.76 -19.09 5.85
C LYS A 5 20.16 -17.99 6.72
N GLN A 6 20.34 -18.07 8.03
CA GLN A 6 19.83 -17.07 8.97
C GLN A 6 20.52 -15.71 8.79
N VAL A 7 21.83 -15.69 8.53
CA VAL A 7 22.58 -14.48 8.20
C VAL A 7 22.08 -13.83 6.90
N LEU A 8 21.79 -14.64 5.87
CA LEU A 8 21.25 -14.15 4.61
C LEU A 8 19.86 -13.52 4.79
N GLU A 9 18.99 -14.16 5.57
CA GLU A 9 17.65 -13.63 5.86
C GLU A 9 17.70 -12.31 6.64
N SER A 10 18.54 -12.23 7.68
CA SER A 10 18.75 -10.99 8.44
C SER A 10 19.30 -9.86 7.56
N ALA A 11 20.17 -10.16 6.59
CA ALA A 11 20.66 -9.17 5.65
C ALA A 11 19.56 -8.65 4.72
N ARG A 12 18.65 -9.53 4.25
CA ARG A 12 17.52 -9.15 3.38
C ARG A 12 16.51 -8.27 4.10
N VAL A 13 16.17 -8.60 5.35
CA VAL A 13 15.27 -7.79 6.20
C VAL A 13 15.84 -6.39 6.39
N ARG A 14 17.12 -6.29 6.71
CA ARG A 14 17.81 -5.01 6.93
C ARG A 14 17.84 -4.14 5.68
N LEU A 15 18.19 -4.72 4.53
CA LEU A 15 18.17 -4.03 3.24
C LEU A 15 16.76 -3.53 2.85
N LEU A 16 15.71 -4.28 3.20
CA LEU A 16 14.33 -3.86 2.97
C LEU A 16 13.99 -2.66 3.85
N CYS A 17 14.30 -2.71 5.15
CA CYS A 17 14.09 -1.61 6.09
C CYS A 17 14.85 -0.33 5.68
N GLU A 18 16.07 -0.45 5.17
CA GLU A 18 16.88 0.68 4.67
C GLU A 18 16.27 1.35 3.42
N LYS A 19 15.42 0.63 2.66
CA LYS A 19 14.74 1.17 1.47
C LYS A 19 13.40 1.83 1.79
N LEU A 20 12.91 1.74 3.02
CA LEU A 20 11.65 2.36 3.42
C LEU A 20 11.82 3.86 3.62
N ASP A 21 10.81 4.63 3.20
CA ASP A 21 10.69 6.02 3.63
C ASP A 21 10.40 6.10 5.14
N THR A 22 10.67 7.26 5.73
CA THR A 22 10.55 7.47 7.19
C THR A 22 9.15 7.13 7.72
N VAL A 23 8.08 7.44 6.97
CA VAL A 23 6.70 7.21 7.41
C VAL A 23 6.39 5.71 7.40
N SER A 24 6.79 5.00 6.34
CA SER A 24 6.65 3.55 6.24
C SER A 24 7.44 2.83 7.35
N PHE A 25 8.66 3.28 7.63
CA PHE A 25 9.50 2.67 8.66
C PHE A 25 8.94 2.87 10.08
N GLU A 26 8.46 4.07 10.41
CA GLU A 26 7.81 4.33 11.71
C GLU A 26 6.57 3.47 11.93
N LYS A 27 5.75 3.28 10.89
CA LYS A 27 4.59 2.38 10.95
C LYS A 27 5.03 0.94 11.17
N TYR A 28 6.00 0.46 10.39
CA TYR A 28 6.59 -0.87 10.58
C TYR A 28 7.03 -1.08 12.04
N GLN A 29 7.78 -0.13 12.63
CA GLN A 29 8.24 -0.22 14.02
C GLN A 29 7.11 -0.28 15.05
N ARG A 30 5.98 0.41 14.83
CA ARG A 30 4.82 0.38 15.74
C ARG A 30 4.05 -0.93 15.69
N HIS A 31 4.11 -1.65 14.57
CA HIS A 31 3.38 -2.90 14.33
C HIS A 31 4.23 -4.15 14.54
N VAL A 32 5.55 -4.01 14.55
CA VAL A 32 6.47 -5.05 15.00
C VAL A 32 6.32 -5.20 16.52
N PRO A 33 5.99 -6.41 17.03
CA PRO A 33 6.03 -6.69 18.46
C PRO A 33 7.42 -6.37 19.04
N PRO A 34 7.57 -6.15 20.36
CA PRO A 34 8.88 -6.00 21.00
C PRO A 34 9.66 -7.33 21.03
N ARG A 35 9.99 -7.83 19.85
CA ARG A 35 10.92 -8.90 19.54
C ARG A 35 12.07 -8.26 18.77
N GLU A 36 13.29 -8.80 18.89
CA GLU A 36 14.38 -8.26 18.09
C GLU A 36 14.05 -8.40 16.60
N VAL A 37 14.38 -7.38 15.81
CA VAL A 37 14.25 -7.38 14.33
C VAL A 37 15.04 -8.56 13.71
N SER A 38 15.98 -9.15 14.45
CA SER A 38 16.75 -10.34 14.12
C SER A 38 15.94 -11.65 14.15
N GLU A 39 14.77 -11.66 14.80
CA GLU A 39 13.89 -12.83 14.95
C GLU A 39 12.74 -12.88 13.93
N ILE A 40 12.52 -11.78 13.19
CA ILE A 40 11.44 -11.66 12.20
C ILE A 40 11.99 -12.07 10.84
N GLY A 41 11.37 -13.06 10.22
CA GLY A 41 11.77 -13.55 8.90
C GLY A 41 11.55 -12.51 7.80
N PHE A 42 12.17 -12.71 6.63
CA PHE A 42 11.96 -11.82 5.49
C PHE A 42 10.49 -11.80 5.04
N ASP A 43 9.87 -12.97 4.95
CA ASP A 43 8.47 -13.09 4.53
C ASP A 43 7.51 -12.42 5.52
N GLU A 44 7.80 -12.50 6.82
CA GLU A 44 7.02 -11.83 7.86
C GLU A 44 7.23 -10.31 7.82
N THR A 45 8.45 -9.84 7.53
CA THR A 45 8.74 -8.41 7.33
C THR A 45 8.00 -7.86 6.10
N VAL A 46 8.02 -8.60 4.98
CA VAL A 46 7.27 -8.25 3.77
C VAL A 46 5.78 -8.24 4.08
N LEU A 47 5.27 -9.21 4.85
CA LEU A 47 3.88 -9.24 5.25
C LEU A 47 3.53 -8.04 6.12
N ILE A 48 4.27 -7.72 7.19
CA ILE A 48 4.00 -6.55 8.04
C ILE A 48 4.09 -5.25 7.23
N LEU A 49 5.09 -5.12 6.36
CA LEU A 49 5.23 -3.96 5.50
C LEU A 49 4.05 -3.84 4.53
N THR A 50 3.67 -4.94 3.89
CA THR A 50 2.52 -5.01 2.99
C THR A 50 1.23 -4.73 3.75
N LEU A 51 1.08 -5.23 4.97
CA LEU A 51 -0.09 -4.97 5.82
C LEU A 51 -0.12 -3.50 6.27
N THR A 52 1.01 -2.91 6.66
CA THR A 52 1.09 -1.50 7.09
C THR A 52 0.98 -0.51 5.94
N GLN A 53 1.42 -0.88 4.73
CA GLN A 53 1.28 -0.07 3.52
C GLN A 53 -0.08 -0.27 2.82
N LEU A 54 -0.65 -1.48 2.81
CA LEU A 54 -1.97 -1.76 2.20
C LEU A 54 -3.15 -1.45 3.12
N PHE A 55 -3.02 -1.60 4.45
CA PHE A 55 -4.14 -1.37 5.38
C PHE A 55 -4.20 0.05 5.94
N ASP A 56 -3.32 0.95 5.50
CA ASP A 56 -3.53 2.40 5.70
C ASP A 56 -4.43 3.00 4.60
N LEU A 57 -4.79 2.22 3.57
CA LEU A 57 -5.92 2.49 2.68
C LEU A 57 -7.21 1.89 3.25
N LYS A 58 -7.65 2.35 4.42
CA LYS A 58 -9.05 2.14 4.82
C LYS A 58 -9.96 3.21 4.21
N SER A 59 -9.83 3.48 2.91
CA SER A 59 -10.94 4.10 2.20
C SER A 59 -12.00 3.02 1.99
N SER A 60 -13.16 3.19 2.62
CA SER A 60 -14.33 2.35 2.35
C SER A 60 -14.60 2.33 0.84
N GLU A 61 -15.18 1.25 0.30
CA GLU A 61 -15.65 1.21 -1.10
C GLU A 61 -16.52 2.43 -1.41
N PHE A 62 -17.36 2.85 -0.45
CA PHE A 62 -18.15 4.08 -0.54
C PHE A 62 -17.29 5.34 -0.71
N THR A 63 -16.24 5.49 0.09
CA THR A 63 -15.33 6.64 0.01
C THR A 63 -14.59 6.66 -1.32
N THR A 64 -14.14 5.49 -1.79
CA THR A 64 -13.44 5.35 -3.08
C THR A 64 -14.37 5.72 -4.25
N MET A 65 -15.63 5.26 -4.24
CA MET A 65 -16.64 5.64 -5.24
C MET A 65 -16.96 7.14 -5.19
N TYR A 66 -17.18 7.67 -4.00
CA TYR A 66 -17.44 9.11 -3.83
C TYR A 66 -16.27 9.96 -4.35
N GLN A 67 -15.03 9.58 -4.06
CA GLN A 67 -13.86 10.28 -4.59
C GLN A 67 -13.79 10.22 -6.11
N CYS A 68 -14.09 9.06 -6.71
CA CYS A 68 -14.14 8.91 -8.16
C CYS A 68 -15.18 9.84 -8.82
N LEU A 69 -16.35 10.02 -8.19
CA LEU A 69 -17.40 10.91 -8.71
C LEU A 69 -17.06 12.40 -8.57
N ASN A 70 -16.17 12.76 -7.65
CA ASN A 70 -15.74 14.15 -7.42
C ASN A 70 -14.41 14.49 -8.13
N VAL A 71 -13.98 13.69 -9.12
CA VAL A 71 -12.73 13.97 -9.85
C VAL A 71 -12.91 15.16 -10.78
N GLU A 72 -12.38 16.31 -10.36
CA GLU A 72 -12.33 17.53 -11.17
C GLU A 72 -10.97 17.69 -11.87
N LYS A 73 -11.02 18.26 -13.08
CA LYS A 73 -9.82 18.59 -13.85
C LYS A 73 -9.17 19.82 -13.21
N ASN A 74 -7.86 19.74 -12.96
CA ASN A 74 -7.11 20.89 -12.49
C ASN A 74 -6.86 21.90 -13.64
N ASP A 75 -6.76 23.19 -13.33
CA ASP A 75 -6.55 24.27 -14.31
C ASP A 75 -5.30 24.06 -15.16
N PHE A 76 -4.24 23.51 -14.55
CA PHE A 76 -2.94 23.28 -15.19
C PHE A 76 -2.77 21.88 -15.78
N GLU A 77 -3.75 21.00 -15.61
CA GLU A 77 -3.68 19.62 -16.10
C GLU A 77 -4.13 19.57 -17.57
N ASP A 78 -3.43 18.83 -18.42
CA ASP A 78 -3.89 18.57 -19.78
C ASP A 78 -4.99 17.47 -19.80
N TYR A 79 -5.75 17.41 -20.89
CA TYR A 79 -6.86 16.47 -21.00
C TYR A 79 -6.43 15.00 -21.04
N LEU A 80 -5.21 14.69 -21.49
CA LEU A 80 -4.73 13.33 -21.56
C LEU A 80 -4.36 12.80 -20.17
N ALA A 81 -3.67 13.63 -19.38
CA ALA A 81 -3.36 13.37 -17.98
C ALA A 81 -4.65 13.23 -17.14
N TYR A 82 -5.61 14.15 -17.34
CA TYR A 82 -6.91 14.08 -16.68
C TYR A 82 -7.66 12.78 -17.01
N MET A 83 -7.73 12.40 -18.28
CA MET A 83 -8.37 11.16 -18.73
C MET A 83 -7.71 9.93 -18.10
N GLY A 84 -6.37 9.89 -18.06
CA GLY A 84 -5.62 8.81 -17.43
C GLY A 84 -5.96 8.67 -15.95
N ARG A 85 -6.00 9.78 -15.22
CA ARG A 85 -6.35 9.83 -13.79
C ARG A 85 -7.79 9.42 -13.53
N VAL A 86 -8.75 9.88 -14.34
CA VAL A 86 -10.15 9.47 -14.26
C VAL A 86 -10.29 7.95 -14.48
N ASN A 87 -9.63 7.40 -15.50
CA ASN A 87 -9.68 5.96 -15.77
C ASN A 87 -9.13 5.14 -14.61
N GLU A 88 -7.98 5.53 -14.05
CA GLU A 88 -7.39 4.87 -12.89
C GLU A 88 -8.34 4.87 -11.67
N MET A 89 -9.01 6.01 -11.43
CA MET A 89 -9.97 6.15 -10.33
C MET A 89 -11.23 5.30 -10.55
N CYS A 90 -11.76 5.23 -11.77
CA CYS A 90 -12.91 4.40 -12.11
C CYS A 90 -12.63 2.90 -11.90
N GLU A 91 -11.45 2.43 -12.27
CA GLU A 91 -11.02 1.04 -12.04
C GLU A 91 -10.88 0.75 -10.54
N LYS A 92 -10.25 1.65 -9.78
CA LYS A 92 -10.13 1.54 -8.32
C LYS A 92 -11.48 1.51 -7.60
N ALA A 93 -12.44 2.28 -8.10
CA ALA A 93 -13.80 2.35 -7.56
C ALA A 93 -14.73 1.23 -8.07
N ARG A 94 -14.27 0.35 -8.98
CA ARG A 94 -15.06 -0.74 -9.59
C ARG A 94 -16.35 -0.23 -10.24
N MET A 95 -16.30 0.97 -10.83
CA MET A 95 -17.47 1.67 -11.38
C MET A 95 -18.20 0.87 -12.46
N HIS A 96 -17.48 0.01 -13.19
CA HIS A 96 -18.06 -0.85 -14.24
C HIS A 96 -19.03 -1.91 -13.70
N GLY A 97 -18.98 -2.22 -12.40
CA GLY A 97 -19.86 -3.20 -11.75
C GLY A 97 -21.12 -2.60 -11.12
N LEU A 98 -21.30 -1.28 -11.21
CA LEU A 98 -22.48 -0.59 -10.69
C LEU A 98 -23.58 -0.66 -11.76
N ASP A 99 -24.59 -1.50 -11.53
CA ASP A 99 -25.84 -1.45 -12.28
C ASP A 99 -26.84 -0.52 -11.58
N SER A 100 -27.85 -0.07 -12.33
CA SER A 100 -28.93 0.75 -11.81
C SER A 100 -29.92 -0.02 -10.92
N ASP A 101 -29.72 -1.32 -10.73
CA ASP A 101 -30.71 -2.23 -10.14
C ASP A 101 -30.45 -2.52 -8.65
N GLY A 102 -29.43 -1.87 -8.06
CA GLY A 102 -28.99 -2.06 -6.67
C GLY A 102 -29.13 -0.84 -5.73
N ILE A 103 -30.01 0.13 -6.01
CA ILE A 103 -30.41 1.20 -5.06
C ILE A 103 -31.87 1.02 -4.63
#